data_AF-A0A9P5TEG5-F1
#
_entry.id   AF-A0A9P5TEG5-F1
#
_cell.length_a   1.000
_cell.length_b   1.000
_cell.length_c   1.000
_cell.angle_alpha   90.00
_cell.angle_beta   90.00
_cell.angle_gamma   90.00
#
_symmetry.space_group_name_H-M   'P 1'
#
loop_
_entity.id
_entity.type
_entity.pdbx_description
1 polymer ?
#
loop_
_entity_poly.entity_id
_entity_poly.type
_entity_poly.pdbx_seq_one_letter_code
_entity_poly.pdbx_strand_id
1 'polypeptide(L)'
;MPEYFIYNNCCGIYNHLLAQKDPLLDTVSFPVDGFHYDCKHSRTDIVCHEHCNPWLFPELLLNDSGCTFYFNSSKCEQINVWLGGYHAILHEMQADHYNFLLDELIMRKNRLLKRKLEKDSHFPSYIPGLQYSAPKN
;
A
#
# COMPACT_ATOMS: atom_id res chain seq x y z
N MET A 1 6.40 -10.00 15.41
CA MET A 1 7.06 -9.27 14.29
C MET A 1 6.31 -9.64 13.02
N PRO A 2 6.00 -8.70 12.11
CA PRO A 2 5.49 -9.07 10.79
C PRO A 2 6.57 -9.80 10.00
N GLU A 3 6.18 -10.69 9.08
CA GLU A 3 7.13 -11.38 8.18
C GLU A 3 7.66 -10.44 7.08
N TYR A 4 6.85 -9.45 6.70
CA TYR A 4 7.16 -8.48 5.65
C TYR A 4 7.00 -7.06 6.15
N PHE A 5 7.97 -6.21 5.80
CA PHE A 5 7.89 -4.77 5.99
C PHE A 5 8.06 -4.07 4.64
N ILE A 6 6.97 -3.51 4.11
CA ILE A 6 6.91 -2.91 2.76
C ILE A 6 6.76 -1.40 2.86
N TYR A 7 7.69 -0.67 2.25
CA TYR A 7 7.61 0.77 2.00
C TYR A 7 8.61 1.16 0.91
N ASN A 8 8.64 2.45 0.53
CA ASN A 8 9.39 2.91 -0.64
C ASN A 8 10.90 2.66 -0.55
N ASN A 9 11.55 3.01 0.57
CA ASN A 9 13.01 2.97 0.67
C ASN A 9 13.51 1.78 1.49
N CYS A 10 12.94 0.57 1.31
CA CYS A 10 13.35 -0.63 2.05
C CYS A 10 14.86 -0.89 1.99
N CYS A 11 15.51 -0.58 0.88
CA CYS A 11 16.95 -0.69 0.70
C CYS A 11 17.74 0.14 1.72
N GLY A 12 17.23 1.32 2.10
CA GLY A 12 17.82 2.15 3.13
C GLY A 12 17.78 1.51 4.52
N ILE A 13 16.65 0.90 4.89
CA ILE A 13 16.56 0.14 6.15
C ILE A 13 17.44 -1.10 6.08
N TYR A 14 17.41 -1.85 4.97
CA TYR A 14 18.25 -3.04 4.81
C TYR A 14 19.73 -2.69 5.00
N ASN A 15 20.23 -1.64 4.35
CA ASN A 15 21.61 -1.18 4.53
C ASN A 15 21.93 -0.79 5.98
N HIS A 16 20.99 -0.11 6.65
CA HIS A 16 21.16 0.25 8.06
C HIS A 16 21.27 -0.98 8.97
N LEU A 17 20.35 -1.94 8.82
CA LEU A 17 20.35 -3.18 9.57
C LEU A 17 21.58 -4.03 9.28
N LEU A 18 22.00 -4.10 8.01
CA LEU A 18 23.22 -4.82 7.59
C LEU A 18 24.47 -4.22 8.23
N ALA A 19 24.59 -2.89 8.25
CA ALA A 19 25.69 -2.19 8.89
C ALA A 19 25.75 -2.44 10.41
N GLN A 20 24.58 -2.61 11.04
CA GLN A 20 24.45 -2.93 12.46
C GLN A 20 24.56 -4.42 12.77
N LYS A 21 24.55 -5.29 11.75
CA LYS A 21 24.42 -6.75 11.91
C LYS A 21 23.20 -7.12 12.75
N ASP A 22 22.10 -6.43 12.49
CA ASP A 22 20.87 -6.60 13.25
C ASP A 22 20.23 -7.96 12.89
N PRO A 23 19.90 -8.82 13.89
CA PRO A 23 19.26 -10.11 13.66
C PRO A 23 17.85 -10.00 13.04
N LEU A 24 17.30 -8.78 12.93
CA LEU A 24 16.05 -8.54 12.24
C LEU A 24 16.07 -9.03 10.78
N LEU A 25 17.23 -8.96 10.12
CA LEU A 25 17.41 -9.46 8.76
C LEU A 25 17.17 -10.97 8.62
N ASP A 26 17.25 -11.72 9.72
CA ASP A 26 17.01 -13.18 9.72
C ASP A 26 15.52 -13.52 9.82
N THR A 27 14.68 -12.56 10.21
CA THR A 27 13.28 -12.81 10.59
C THR A 27 12.26 -11.97 9.82
N VAL A 28 12.69 -10.89 9.16
CA VAL A 28 11.81 -9.98 8.42
C VAL A 28 12.37 -9.68 7.05
N SER A 29 11.49 -9.77 6.05
CA SER A 29 11.77 -9.41 4.67
C SER A 29 11.39 -7.96 4.38
N PHE A 30 12.17 -7.30 3.50
CA PHE A 30 12.01 -5.88 3.17
C PHE A 30 11.79 -5.63 1.67
N PRO A 31 10.67 -6.07 1.07
CA PRO A 31 10.37 -5.74 -0.32
C PRO A 31 10.06 -4.24 -0.47
N VAL A 32 10.58 -3.60 -1.53
CA VAL A 32 10.08 -2.28 -1.94
C VAL A 32 8.72 -2.40 -2.64
N ASP A 33 7.96 -1.31 -2.69
CA ASP A 33 6.77 -1.23 -3.54
C ASP A 33 7.12 -1.45 -5.03
N GLY A 34 6.30 -2.21 -5.76
CA GLY A 34 6.55 -2.57 -7.16
C GLY A 34 6.65 -1.35 -8.10
N PHE A 35 5.80 -0.34 -7.92
CA PHE A 35 5.91 0.90 -8.68
C PHE A 35 7.19 1.66 -8.31
N HIS A 36 7.58 1.67 -7.04
CA HIS A 36 8.83 2.27 -6.60
C HIS A 36 10.05 1.56 -7.22
N TYR A 37 10.05 0.22 -7.25
CA TYR A 37 11.08 -0.57 -7.92
C TYR A 37 11.19 -0.21 -9.41
N ASP A 38 10.06 -0.20 -10.12
CA ASP A 38 10.03 0.00 -11.57
C ASP A 38 10.36 1.44 -11.99
N CYS A 39 9.94 2.44 -11.20
CA CYS A 39 9.95 3.85 -11.62
C CYS A 39 10.97 4.73 -10.90
N LYS A 40 11.53 4.30 -9.76
CA LYS A 40 12.33 5.18 -8.88
C LYS A 40 13.71 4.64 -8.54
N HIS A 41 13.94 3.32 -8.57
CA HIS A 41 15.26 2.79 -8.27
C HIS A 41 16.21 2.85 -9.47
N SER A 42 17.50 3.05 -9.15
CA SER A 42 18.56 2.87 -10.14
C SER A 42 18.75 1.39 -10.42
N ARG A 43 18.95 1.04 -11.70
CA ARG A 43 19.35 -0.31 -12.13
C ARG A 43 20.72 -0.75 -11.57
N THR A 44 21.47 0.18 -10.98
CA THR A 44 22.78 -0.08 -10.36
C THR A 44 22.69 -0.30 -8.85
N ASP A 45 21.50 -0.21 -8.26
CA ASP A 45 21.28 -0.43 -6.83
C ASP A 45 21.23 -1.95 -6.55
N ILE A 46 22.40 -2.53 -6.31
CA ILE A 46 22.57 -3.98 -6.09
C ILE A 46 21.74 -4.45 -4.88
N VAL A 47 21.71 -3.66 -3.81
CA VAL A 47 20.96 -3.99 -2.59
C VAL A 47 19.48 -4.09 -2.90
N CYS A 48 18.94 -3.13 -3.66
CA CYS A 48 17.56 -3.20 -4.11
C CYS A 48 17.29 -4.46 -4.94
N HIS A 49 18.14 -4.73 -5.93
CA HIS A 49 17.96 -5.87 -6.84
C HIS A 49 18.03 -7.23 -6.14
N GLU A 50 18.93 -7.39 -5.17
CA GLU A 50 19.20 -8.68 -4.53
C GLU A 50 18.39 -8.93 -3.27
N HIS A 51 18.00 -7.87 -2.54
CA HIS A 51 17.42 -8.02 -1.20
C HIS A 51 16.04 -7.38 -1.03
N CYS A 52 15.69 -6.39 -1.86
CA CYS A 52 14.43 -5.67 -1.73
C CYS A 52 13.53 -5.77 -2.96
N ASN A 53 13.96 -6.46 -4.01
CA ASN A 53 13.21 -6.62 -5.25
C ASN A 53 11.91 -7.39 -4.96
N PRO A 54 10.72 -6.78 -5.12
CA PRO A 54 9.45 -7.39 -4.73
C PRO A 54 9.14 -8.66 -5.54
N TRP A 55 9.73 -8.83 -6.72
CA TRP A 55 9.58 -10.02 -7.55
C TRP A 55 10.34 -11.25 -7.02
N LEU A 56 11.25 -11.08 -6.05
CA LEU A 56 11.95 -12.18 -5.37
C LEU A 56 11.13 -12.81 -4.24
N PHE A 57 9.95 -12.27 -3.95
CA PHE A 57 9.05 -12.72 -2.88
C PHE A 57 7.82 -13.38 -3.49
N PRO A 58 7.90 -14.68 -3.89
CA PRO A 58 6.84 -15.37 -4.62
C PRO A 58 5.50 -15.39 -3.88
N GLU A 59 5.52 -15.37 -2.55
CA GLU A 59 4.35 -15.26 -1.68
C GLU A 59 3.58 -13.94 -1.81
N LEU A 60 4.23 -12.89 -2.35
CA LEU A 60 3.57 -11.62 -2.66
C LEU A 60 2.95 -11.62 -4.06
N LEU A 61 3.17 -12.68 -4.85
CA LEU A 61 2.68 -12.82 -6.22
C LEU A 61 1.42 -13.71 -6.27
N LEU A 62 0.51 -13.41 -7.19
CA LEU A 62 -0.61 -14.30 -7.52
C LEU A 62 -0.10 -15.48 -8.36
N ASN A 63 -0.29 -16.69 -7.84
CA ASN A 63 0.22 -17.96 -8.37
C ASN A 63 -0.11 -18.23 -9.85
N ASP A 64 -1.18 -17.66 -10.38
CA ASP A 64 -1.69 -18.01 -11.72
C ASP A 64 -1.12 -17.13 -12.85
N SER A 65 -0.52 -15.98 -12.53
CA SER A 65 0.00 -15.06 -13.55
C SER A 65 1.45 -14.67 -13.37
N GLY A 66 2.00 -14.72 -12.14
CA GLY A 66 3.38 -14.27 -11.84
C GLY A 66 3.66 -12.80 -12.19
N CYS A 67 2.67 -12.08 -12.71
CA CYS A 67 2.74 -10.71 -13.21
C CYS A 67 1.87 -9.75 -12.39
N THR A 68 1.30 -10.23 -11.28
CA THR A 68 0.38 -9.45 -10.46
C THR A 68 0.64 -9.72 -8.99
N PHE A 69 0.76 -8.67 -8.21
CA PHE A 69 0.93 -8.75 -6.76
C PHE A 69 -0.40 -9.08 -6.07
N TYR A 70 -0.36 -9.97 -5.08
CA TYR A 70 -1.48 -10.27 -4.20
C TYR A 70 -1.89 -9.03 -3.38
N PHE A 71 -0.90 -8.28 -2.89
CA PHE A 71 -1.08 -7.07 -2.12
C PHE A 71 -0.75 -5.82 -2.95
N ASN A 72 -1.66 -4.85 -2.97
CA ASN A 72 -1.47 -3.61 -3.73
C ASN A 72 -0.86 -2.51 -2.85
N SER A 73 0.47 -2.53 -2.72
CA SER A 73 1.23 -1.57 -1.92
C SER A 73 1.06 -0.12 -2.41
N SER A 74 0.91 0.10 -3.72
CA SER A 74 0.75 1.46 -4.25
C SER A 74 -0.59 2.09 -3.87
N LYS A 75 -1.65 1.29 -3.73
CA LYS A 75 -2.94 1.77 -3.17
C LYS A 75 -2.79 2.12 -1.68
N CYS A 76 -2.05 1.32 -0.92
CA CYS A 76 -1.77 1.60 0.48
C CYS A 76 -0.98 2.89 0.65
N GLU A 77 0.03 3.14 -0.19
CA GLU A 77 0.77 4.41 -0.20
C GLU A 77 -0.16 5.60 -0.46
N GLN A 78 -1.02 5.53 -1.48
CA GLN A 78 -1.96 6.61 -1.78
C GLN A 78 -2.94 6.89 -0.64
N ILE A 79 -3.41 5.83 0.04
CA ILE A 79 -4.25 5.97 1.24
C ILE A 79 -3.45 6.63 2.37
N ASN A 80 -2.22 6.20 2.63
CA ASN A 80 -1.37 6.79 3.66
C ASN A 80 -1.10 8.27 3.40
N VAL A 81 -0.85 8.66 2.14
CA VAL A 81 -0.69 10.06 1.74
C VAL A 81 -1.97 10.86 2.02
N TRP A 82 -3.14 10.31 1.72
CA TRP A 82 -4.41 10.95 2.01
C TRP A 82 -4.66 11.09 3.52
N LEU A 83 -4.36 10.04 4.29
CA LEU A 83 -4.50 10.02 5.75
C LEU A 83 -3.44 10.86 6.47
N GLY A 84 -2.32 11.21 5.81
CA GLY A 84 -1.26 12.02 6.38
C GLY A 84 -1.75 13.37 6.93
N GLY A 85 -2.76 13.97 6.28
CA GLY A 85 -3.40 15.21 6.77
C GLY A 85 -4.24 15.05 8.04
N TYR A 86 -4.55 13.82 8.44
CA TYR A 86 -5.36 13.47 9.60
C TYR A 86 -4.55 12.77 10.69
N HIS A 87 -3.24 12.59 10.50
CA HIS A 87 -2.40 11.76 11.35
C HIS A 87 -2.50 12.12 12.84
N ALA A 88 -2.52 13.41 13.17
CA ALA A 88 -2.63 13.89 14.55
C ALA A 88 -3.94 13.46 15.26
N ILE A 89 -5.02 13.25 14.52
CA ILE A 89 -6.32 12.82 15.05
C ILE A 89 -6.40 11.29 15.08
N LEU A 90 -5.78 10.62 14.11
CA LEU A 90 -5.74 9.17 14.02
C LEU A 90 -4.79 8.53 15.05
N HIS A 91 -3.81 9.29 15.53
CA HIS A 91 -2.85 8.82 16.51
C HIS A 91 -3.55 8.40 17.81
N GLU A 92 -3.21 7.22 18.33
CA GLU A 92 -3.79 6.62 19.55
C GLU A 92 -5.32 6.40 19.52
N MET A 93 -5.94 6.49 18.34
CA MET A 93 -7.36 6.20 18.18
C MET A 93 -7.62 4.68 18.33
N GLN A 94 -8.64 4.33 19.11
CA GLN A 94 -9.10 2.93 19.19
C GLN A 94 -9.68 2.47 17.85
N ALA A 95 -9.63 1.17 17.59
CA ALA A 95 -10.01 0.61 16.28
C ALA A 95 -11.45 0.93 15.86
N ASP A 96 -12.38 0.95 16.82
CA ASP A 96 -13.78 1.33 16.60
C ASP A 96 -13.93 2.81 16.21
N HIS A 97 -13.26 3.70 16.92
CA HIS A 97 -13.22 5.12 16.57
C HIS A 97 -12.55 5.37 15.22
N TYR A 98 -11.47 4.63 14.93
CA TYR A 98 -10.74 4.73 13.66
C TYR A 98 -11.65 4.34 12.49
N ASN A 99 -12.36 3.23 12.61
CA ASN A 99 -13.29 2.77 11.57
C ASN A 99 -14.43 3.77 11.35
N PHE A 100 -15.04 4.28 12.43
CA PHE A 100 -16.08 5.30 12.33
C PHE A 100 -15.58 6.58 11.64
N LEU A 101 -14.40 7.07 12.04
CA LEU A 101 -13.82 8.28 11.44
C LEU A 101 -13.50 8.05 9.96
N LEU A 102 -12.91 6.90 9.61
CA LEU A 102 -12.58 6.55 8.23
C LEU A 102 -13.83 6.51 7.35
N ASP A 103 -14.92 5.90 7.82
CA ASP A 103 -16.21 5.88 7.12
C ASP A 103 -16.72 7.31 6.85
N GLU A 104 -16.72 8.18 7.86
CA GLU A 104 -17.18 9.56 7.70
C GLU A 104 -16.27 10.37 6.77
N LEU A 105 -14.95 10.17 6.82
CA LEU A 105 -13.99 10.81 5.90
C LEU A 105 -14.25 10.39 4.45
N ILE A 106 -14.47 9.10 4.20
CA ILE A 106 -14.79 8.57 2.87
C ILE A 106 -16.13 9.16 2.39
N MET A 107 -17.16 9.14 3.23
CA MET A 107 -18.47 9.72 2.89
C MET A 107 -18.37 11.21 2.54
N ARG A 108 -17.61 11.99 3.31
CA ARG A 108 -17.35 13.41 3.03
C ARG A 108 -16.61 13.61 1.71
N LYS A 109 -15.54 12.84 1.49
CA LYS A 109 -14.74 12.91 0.26
C LYS A 109 -15.59 12.58 -0.96
N ASN A 110 -16.43 11.55 -0.89
CA ASN A 110 -17.35 11.17 -1.97
C ASN A 110 -18.37 12.26 -2.27
N ARG A 111 -18.95 12.91 -1.25
CA ARG A 111 -19.85 14.07 -1.45
C ARG A 111 -19.16 15.22 -2.16
N LEU A 112 -17.92 15.55 -1.77
CA LEU A 112 -17.15 16.62 -2.40
C LEU A 112 -16.77 16.27 -3.84
N LEU A 113 -16.33 15.03 -4.08
CA LEU A 113 -15.95 14.55 -5.41
C LEU A 113 -17.16 14.53 -6.36
N LYS A 114 -18.32 14.05 -5.89
CA LYS A 114 -19.55 14.05 -6.67
C LYS A 114 -19.95 15.46 -7.11
N ARG A 115 -19.98 16.43 -6.18
CA ARG A 115 -20.28 17.84 -6.50
C ARG A 115 -19.31 18.42 -7.53
N LYS A 116 -18.02 18.10 -7.42
CA LYS A 116 -17.00 18.54 -8.39
C LYS A 116 -17.29 17.93 -9.77
N LEU A 117 -17.54 16.63 -9.83
CA LEU A 117 -17.82 15.93 -11.09
C LEU A 117 -19.09 16.45 -11.76
N GLU A 118 -20.16 16.69 -11.00
CA GLU A 118 -21.39 17.29 -11.51
C GLU A 118 -21.16 18.69 -12.12
N LYS A 119 -20.32 19.51 -11.49
CA LYS A 119 -19.91 20.81 -12.04
C LYS A 119 -19.13 20.65 -13.36
N ASP A 120 -18.36 19.59 -13.48
CA ASP A 120 -17.57 19.26 -14.66
C ASP A 120 -18.39 18.44 -15.69
N SER A 121 -19.73 18.36 -15.55
CA SER A 121 -20.65 17.58 -16.42
C SER A 121 -20.38 16.08 -16.45
N HIS A 122 -19.78 15.53 -15.39
CA HIS A 122 -19.60 14.10 -15.18
C HIS A 122 -20.62 13.60 -14.15
N PHE A 123 -21.36 12.54 -14.49
CA PHE A 123 -22.44 12.02 -13.65
C PHE A 123 -22.12 10.59 -13.20
N PRO A 124 -21.21 10.40 -12.22
CA PRO A 124 -20.95 9.07 -11.68
C PRO A 124 -22.21 8.51 -11.04
N SER A 125 -22.60 7.31 -11.46
CA SER A 125 -23.73 6.56 -10.93
C SER A 125 -23.30 5.18 -10.48
N TYR A 126 -24.12 4.55 -9.64
CA TYR A 126 -23.95 3.13 -9.36
C TYR A 126 -24.25 2.34 -10.61
N ILE A 127 -23.43 1.32 -10.89
CA ILE A 127 -23.71 0.35 -11.96
C ILE A 127 -24.92 -0.47 -11.51
N PRO A 128 -26.09 -0.35 -12.18
CA PRO A 128 -27.28 -1.10 -11.79
C PRO A 128 -26.99 -2.61 -11.90
N GLY A 129 -27.31 -3.36 -10.84
CA GLY A 129 -27.11 -4.81 -10.81
C GLY A 129 -25.66 -5.27 -10.57
N LEU A 130 -24.75 -4.37 -10.16
CA LEU A 130 -23.41 -4.78 -9.73
C LEU A 130 -23.51 -5.70 -8.50
N GLN A 131 -23.21 -6.99 -8.70
CA GLN A 131 -23.04 -7.95 -7.61
C GLN A 131 -21.56 -8.06 -7.29
N TYR A 132 -21.19 -7.76 -6.05
CA TYR A 132 -19.85 -8.11 -5.56
C TYR A 132 -19.80 -9.62 -5.39
N SER A 133 -18.86 -10.27 -6.07
CA SER A 133 -18.57 -11.68 -5.85
C SER A 133 -18.33 -11.89 -4.36
N ALA A 134 -19.08 -12.80 -3.72
CA ALA A 134 -18.75 -13.23 -2.38
C ALA A 134 -17.29 -13.75 -2.38
N PRO A 135 -16.51 -13.51 -1.31
CA PRO A 135 -15.19 -14.11 -1.21
C PRO A 135 -15.32 -15.62 -1.38
N LYS A 136 -14.50 -16.19 -2.27
CA LYS A 136 -14.41 -17.65 -2.38
C LYS A 136 -13.83 -18.16 -1.06
N ASN A 137 -14.58 -18.99 -0.35
CA ASN A 137 -14.12 -19.72 0.83
C ASN A 137 -12.90 -20.57 0.52
#